data_AF-A0A435XVJ8-F1
#
_entry.id   AF-A0A435XVJ8-F1
#
_cell.length_a   1.000
_cell.length_b   1.000
_cell.length_c   1.000
_cell.angle_alpha   90.00
_cell.angle_beta   90.00
_cell.angle_gamma   90.00
#
_symmetry.space_group_name_H-M   'P 1'
#
loop_
_entity.id
_entity.type
_entity.pdbx_description
1 polymer ?
#
loop_
_entity_poly.entity_id
_entity_poly.type
_entity_poly.pdbx_seq_one_letter_code
_entity_poly.pdbx_strand_id
1 'polypeptide(L)'
;PMTRSGIIGAAMIVFVFSLGFFVTPAILGGGRSVMIAELIYLRIFQSPDWGLGAAISVVLVLFVGALMALLFRYVRPKQLI
;
A
#
# COMPACT_ATOMS: atom_id res chain seq x y z
N PRO A 1 7.77 -20.98 -18.28
CA PRO A 1 6.46 -20.31 -18.52
C PRO A 1 5.59 -20.19 -17.26
N MET A 2 5.36 -21.28 -16.53
CA MET A 2 4.55 -21.29 -15.27
C MET A 2 5.14 -20.43 -14.14
N THR A 3 6.47 -20.28 -14.07
CA THR A 3 7.13 -19.47 -13.05
C THR A 3 6.87 -17.96 -13.22
N ARG A 4 6.55 -17.50 -14.44
CA ARG A 4 6.34 -16.08 -14.73
C ARG A 4 5.09 -15.53 -14.04
N SER A 5 4.00 -16.28 -14.00
CA SER A 5 2.78 -15.88 -13.27
C SER A 5 3.00 -15.89 -11.76
N GLY A 6 3.77 -16.85 -11.24
CA GLY A 6 4.16 -16.91 -9.83
C GLY A 6 4.99 -15.71 -9.38
N ILE A 7 6.00 -15.30 -10.16
CA ILE A 7 6.84 -14.13 -9.87
C ILE A 7 6.00 -12.83 -9.84
N ILE A 8 5.07 -12.67 -10.79
CA ILE A 8 4.18 -11.51 -10.85
C ILE A 8 3.25 -11.47 -9.62
N GLY A 9 2.66 -12.60 -9.24
CA GLY A 9 1.82 -12.70 -8.05
C GLY A 9 2.58 -12.38 -6.75
N ALA A 10 3.79 -12.93 -6.60
CA ALA A 10 4.64 -12.63 -5.45
C ALA A 10 5.04 -11.15 -5.40
N ALA A 11 5.42 -10.54 -6.53
CA ALA A 11 5.75 -9.12 -6.61
C ALA A 11 4.56 -8.22 -6.22
N MET A 12 3.35 -8.58 -6.62
CA MET A 12 2.12 -7.87 -6.24
C MET A 12 1.87 -7.93 -4.74
N ILE A 13 2.03 -9.09 -4.12
CA ILE A 13 1.85 -9.26 -2.66
C ILE A 13 2.91 -8.46 -1.90
N VAL A 14 4.18 -8.53 -2.30
CA VAL A 14 5.27 -7.76 -1.68
C VAL A 14 5.00 -6.26 -1.78
N PHE A 15 4.54 -5.78 -2.93
CA PHE A 15 4.19 -4.37 -3.11
C PHE A 15 3.10 -3.90 -2.13
N VAL A 16 2.04 -4.69 -1.94
CA VAL A 16 0.97 -4.38 -0.97
C VAL A 16 1.52 -4.35 0.45
N PHE A 17 2.32 -5.33 0.84
CA PHE A 17 2.94 -5.38 2.17
C PHE A 17 3.87 -4.19 2.43
N SER A 18 4.66 -3.77 1.44
CA SER A 18 5.56 -2.61 1.58
C SER A 18 4.83 -1.31 1.86
N LEU A 19 3.61 -1.11 1.32
CA LEU A 19 2.80 0.08 1.60
C LEU A 19 2.20 0.08 3.01
N GLY A 20 1.95 -1.10 3.59
CA GLY A 20 1.47 -1.24 4.97
C GLY A 20 2.59 -1.17 6.02
N PHE A 21 3.84 -1.38 5.62
CA PHE A 21 4.98 -1.46 6.54
C PHE A 21 5.52 -0.07 6.90
N PHE A 22 4.76 0.68 7.69
CA PHE A 22 5.09 2.07 8.06
C PHE A 22 6.05 2.20 9.26
N VAL A 23 6.17 1.16 10.08
CA VAL A 23 6.98 1.20 11.32
C VAL A 23 8.46 1.32 11.02
N THR A 24 8.98 0.55 10.06
CA THR A 24 10.39 0.55 9.68
C THR A 24 10.87 1.87 9.06
N PRO A 25 10.15 2.48 8.10
CA PRO A 25 10.53 3.79 7.58
C PRO A 25 10.33 4.91 8.62
N ALA A 26 9.38 4.80 9.55
CA ALA A 26 9.24 5.79 10.63
C ALA A 26 10.50 5.82 11.53
N ILE A 27 11.08 4.65 11.83
CA ILE A 27 12.29 4.54 12.66
C ILE A 27 13.54 5.00 11.87
N LEU A 28 13.68 4.61 10.60
CA LEU A 28 14.84 4.96 9.76
C LEU A 28 14.80 6.41 9.24
N GLY A 29 13.62 6.99 9.04
CA GLY A 29 13.41 8.30 8.44
C GLY A 29 13.59 9.47 9.41
N GLY A 30 13.68 9.21 10.72
CA GLY A 30 13.95 10.23 11.75
C GLY A 30 13.01 11.44 11.72
N GLY A 31 11.76 11.26 11.25
CA GLY A 31 10.76 12.32 11.11
C GLY A 31 10.91 13.25 9.90
N ARG A 32 11.88 13.04 9.00
CA ARG A 32 12.04 13.87 7.78
C ARG A 32 11.17 13.44 6.61
N SER A 33 10.80 12.16 6.52
CA SER A 33 9.91 11.65 5.49
C SER A 33 8.82 10.80 6.13
N VAL A 34 7.70 11.44 6.45
CA VAL A 34 6.53 10.75 7.00
C VAL A 34 5.85 9.95 5.89
N MET A 35 5.71 8.63 6.07
CA MET A 35 4.92 7.81 5.15
C MET A 35 3.42 8.05 5.36
N ILE A 36 2.60 7.82 4.33
CA ILE A 36 1.13 8.02 4.43
C ILE A 36 0.52 7.20 5.58
N ALA A 37 0.97 5.96 5.78
CA ALA A 37 0.48 5.12 6.87
C ALA A 37 0.92 5.62 8.27
N GLU A 38 2.11 6.23 8.38
CA GLU A 38 2.55 6.92 9.60
C GLU A 38 1.71 8.18 9.84
N LEU A 39 1.39 8.93 8.79
CA LEU A 39 0.52 10.10 8.90
C LEU A 39 -0.87 9.73 9.42
N ILE A 40 -1.45 8.62 8.97
CA ILE A 40 -2.71 8.10 9.53
C ILE A 40 -2.57 7.82 11.03
N TYR A 41 -1.49 7.14 11.43
CA TYR A 41 -1.22 6.85 12.83
C TYR A 41 -1.11 8.14 13.67
N LEU A 42 -0.35 9.13 13.20
CA LEU A 42 -0.19 10.41 13.89
C LEU A 42 -1.53 11.15 14.03
N ARG A 43 -2.39 11.11 13.02
CA ARG A 43 -3.71 11.78 13.02
C ARG A 43 -4.77 11.07 13.85
N ILE A 44 -4.58 9.80 14.20
CA ILE A 44 -5.51 9.07 15.08
C ILE A 44 -5.01 9.11 16.53
N PHE A 45 -3.71 8.95 16.76
CA PHE A 45 -3.16 8.68 18.08
C PHE A 45 -2.37 9.84 18.70
N GLN A 46 -1.66 10.65 17.92
CA GLN A 46 -0.82 11.75 18.46
C GLN A 46 -1.49 13.11 18.40
N SER A 47 -2.17 13.44 17.30
CA SER A 47 -2.96 14.65 17.12
C SER A 47 -4.34 14.24 16.60
N PRO A 48 -5.26 13.84 17.49
CA PRO A 48 -6.46 13.09 17.12
C PRO A 48 -7.47 13.91 16.30
N ASP A 49 -7.33 13.86 14.99
CA ASP A 49 -8.27 14.34 13.98
C ASP A 49 -8.86 13.14 13.24
N TRP A 50 -9.83 12.50 13.88
CA TRP A 50 -10.40 11.21 13.45
C TRP A 50 -11.01 11.29 12.06
N GLY A 51 -11.60 12.44 11.69
CA GLY A 51 -12.13 12.68 10.35
C GLY A 51 -11.05 12.71 9.27
N LEU A 52 -9.93 13.40 9.54
CA LEU A 52 -8.81 13.50 8.59
C LEU A 52 -8.05 12.16 8.50
N GLY A 53 -7.84 11.47 9.63
CA GLY A 53 -7.27 10.13 9.66
C GLY A 53 -8.11 9.12 8.85
N ALA A 54 -9.43 9.15 8.97
CA ALA A 54 -10.33 8.31 8.19
C ALA A 54 -10.29 8.65 6.69
N ALA A 55 -10.31 9.94 6.33
CA ALA A 55 -10.25 10.37 4.93
C ALA A 55 -8.95 9.89 4.24
N ILE A 56 -7.79 10.08 4.88
CA ILE A 56 -6.51 9.62 4.34
C ILE A 56 -6.49 8.09 4.23
N SER A 57 -7.06 7.36 5.21
CA SER A 57 -7.14 5.90 5.16
C SER A 57 -7.95 5.40 3.97
N VAL A 58 -9.12 6.00 3.72
CA VAL A 58 -9.98 5.63 2.58
C VAL A 58 -9.29 5.96 1.26
N VAL A 59 -8.65 7.13 1.14
CA VAL A 59 -7.89 7.50 -0.06
C VAL A 59 -6.76 6.52 -0.33
N LEU A 60 -6.01 6.10 0.71
CA LEU A 60 -4.95 5.11 0.59
C LEU A 60 -5.49 3.76 0.09
N VAL A 61 -6.60 3.28 0.65
CA VAL A 61 -7.24 2.02 0.22
C VAL A 61 -7.70 2.11 -1.24
N LEU A 62 -8.33 3.21 -1.64
CA LEU A 62 -8.76 3.42 -3.03
C LEU A 62 -7.57 3.48 -3.99
N PHE A 63 -6.48 4.15 -3.60
CA PHE A 63 -5.27 4.24 -4.42
C PHE A 63 -4.62 2.86 -4.62
N VAL A 64 -4.45 2.09 -3.54
CA VAL A 64 -3.89 0.73 -3.60
C VAL A 64 -4.79 -0.20 -4.40
N GLY A 65 -6.11 -0.15 -4.16
CA GLY A 65 -7.09 -0.93 -4.90
C GLY A 65 -7.11 -0.60 -6.39
N ALA A 66 -7.05 0.68 -6.76
CA ALA A 66 -6.98 1.12 -8.14
C ALA A 66 -5.69 0.66 -8.83
N LEU A 67 -4.55 0.77 -8.14
CA LEU A 67 -3.27 0.32 -8.66
C LEU A 67 -3.24 -1.20 -8.85
N MET A 68 -3.79 -1.97 -7.90
CA MET A 68 -4.00 -3.41 -8.03
C MET A 68 -4.89 -3.74 -9.22
N ALA A 69 -6.05 -3.10 -9.36
CA ALA A 69 -6.96 -3.33 -10.48
C ALA A 69 -6.31 -3.02 -11.84
N LEU A 70 -5.52 -1.95 -11.90
CA LEU A 70 -4.74 -1.58 -13.07
C LEU A 70 -3.67 -2.65 -13.38
N LEU A 71 -2.91 -3.10 -12.39
CA LEU A 71 -1.93 -4.18 -12.54
C LEU A 71 -2.59 -5.47 -13.04
N PHE A 72 -3.73 -5.88 -12.47
CA PHE A 72 -4.50 -7.04 -12.96
C PHE A 72 -5.00 -6.86 -14.39
N ARG A 73 -5.32 -5.64 -14.83
CA ARG A 73 -5.72 -5.37 -16.22
C ARG A 73 -4.55 -5.49 -17.19
N TYR A 74 -3.34 -5.08 -16.79
CA TYR A 74 -2.13 -5.24 -17.60
C TYR A 74 -1.62 -6.70 -17.60
N VAL A 75 -1.71 -7.40 -16.47
CA VAL A 75 -1.45 -8.83 -16.32
C VAL A 75 -2.67 -9.60 -16.82
N ARG A 76 -2.87 -9.62 -18.14
CA ARG A 76 -4.05 -10.23 -18.77
C ARG A 76 -4.30 -11.66 -18.24
N PRO A 77 -5.52 -11.99 -17.76
CA PRO A 77 -5.87 -13.32 -17.25
C PRO A 77 -5.82 -14.45 -18.30
N LYS A 78 -5.56 -14.16 -19.59
CA LYS A 78 -5.40 -15.16 -20.66
C LYS A 78 -4.16 -16.06 -20.53
N GLN A 79 -3.31 -15.86 -19.52
CA GLN A 79 -2.18 -16.77 -19.21
C GLN A 79 -2.43 -17.65 -17.98
N LEU A 80 -3.59 -17.51 -17.33
CA LEU A 80 -3.95 -18.25 -16.11
C LEU A 80 -5.03 -19.31 -16.35
N ILE A 81 -5.44 -19.52 -17.61
CA ILE A 81 -6.33 -20.61 -18.06
C ILE A 81 -5.66 -21.32 -19.23
#